data_AF-A0AAD7ZZM9-F1
#
_entry.id   AF-A0AAD7ZZM9-F1
#
_cell.length_a   1.000
_cell.length_b   1.000
_cell.length_c   1.000
_cell.angle_alpha   90.00
_cell.angle_beta   90.00
_cell.angle_gamma   90.00
#
_symmetry.space_group_name_H-M   'P 1'
#
loop_
_entity.id
_entity.type
_entity.pdbx_description
1 polymer ?
#
loop_
_entity_poly.entity_id
_entity_poly.type
_entity_poly.pdbx_seq_one_letter_code
_entity_poly.pdbx_strand_id
1 'polypeptide(L)'
;LITSCGHCEKVCNEICTSPRLQSDTSSRPPFEVNRKVVSGFLQIGRGISAIEQFSMVMGLRGMSSSTYSAHVKYLSLEKCENQRRCIETVTHSNATSPYRTKSRFG
;
A
#
# COMPACT_ATOMS: atom_id res chain seq x y z
N LEU A 1 12.78 -8.49 -22.12
CA LEU A 1 14.02 -7.70 -22.09
C LEU A 1 15.10 -8.65 -21.61
N ILE A 2 16.08 -8.99 -22.43
CA ILE A 2 17.22 -9.80 -21.97
C ILE A 2 18.25 -8.80 -21.46
N THR A 3 18.58 -8.86 -20.17
CA THR A 3 19.50 -7.90 -19.55
C THR A 3 20.66 -8.67 -18.95
N SER A 4 21.88 -8.39 -19.39
CA SER A 4 23.09 -8.98 -18.83
C SER A 4 23.67 -8.09 -17.73
N CYS A 5 24.05 -8.69 -16.61
CA CYS A 5 24.83 -7.98 -15.59
C CYS A 5 26.30 -7.92 -16.04
N GLY A 6 26.84 -6.72 -16.27
CA GLY A 6 28.24 -6.55 -16.69
C GLY A 6 29.28 -6.93 -15.63
N HIS A 7 28.87 -7.15 -14.38
CA HIS A 7 29.78 -7.53 -13.29
C HIS A 7 29.88 -9.04 -13.08
N CYS A 8 28.78 -9.78 -13.23
CA CYS A 8 28.75 -11.23 -13.01
C CYS A 8 28.40 -12.04 -14.26
N GLU A 9 28.29 -11.37 -15.42
CA GLU A 9 27.96 -11.93 -16.74
C GLU A 9 26.64 -12.73 -16.80
N LYS A 10 25.86 -12.71 -15.72
CA LYS A 10 24.59 -13.42 -15.63
C LYS A 10 23.59 -12.76 -16.57
N VAL A 11 23.04 -13.57 -17.48
CA VAL A 11 21.96 -13.17 -18.37
C VAL A 11 20.64 -13.35 -17.63
N CYS A 12 20.01 -12.24 -17.27
CA CYS A 12 18.66 -12.24 -16.74
C CYS A 12 17.69 -12.16 -17.94
N ASN A 13 17.16 -13.32 -18.33
CA ASN A 13 16.13 -13.42 -19.37
C ASN A 13 14.70 -13.41 -18.79
N GLU A 14 14.58 -13.35 -17.46
CA GLU A 14 13.30 -13.42 -16.78
C GLU A 14 12.55 -12.10 -16.89
N ILE A 15 11.25 -12.19 -17.21
CA ILE A 15 10.35 -11.05 -17.14
C ILE A 15 10.05 -10.82 -15.66
N CYS A 16 10.82 -9.94 -15.03
CA CYS A 16 10.58 -9.53 -13.65
C CYS A 16 9.26 -8.75 -13.57
N THR A 17 8.22 -9.37 -13.01
CA THR A 17 6.97 -8.68 -12.64
C THR A 17 6.87 -8.66 -11.12
N SER A 18 6.37 -7.56 -10.55
CA SER A 18 6.09 -7.55 -9.11
C SER A 18 5.06 -8.63 -8.77
N PRO A 19 5.06 -9.20 -7.56
CA PRO A 19 4.03 -10.14 -7.16
C PRO A 19 2.63 -9.49 -7.24
N ARG A 20 1.60 -10.33 -7.36
CA ARG A 20 0.21 -9.88 -7.20
C ARG A 20 -0.13 -9.76 -5.72
N LEU A 21 -1.06 -8.86 -5.40
CA LEU A 21 -1.66 -8.82 -4.07
C LEU A 21 -2.41 -10.12 -3.80
N GLN A 22 -2.47 -10.55 -2.55
CA GLN A 22 -3.36 -11.64 -2.15
C GLN A 22 -4.81 -11.14 -2.18
N SER A 23 -5.72 -12.01 -2.62
CA SER A 23 -7.15 -11.69 -2.66
C SER A 23 -7.96 -12.97 -2.59
N ASP A 24 -8.90 -13.01 -1.65
CA ASP A 24 -9.87 -14.11 -1.54
C ASP A 24 -11.05 -13.94 -2.49
N THR A 25 -11.18 -12.77 -3.13
CA THR A 25 -12.36 -12.36 -3.91
C THR A 25 -12.09 -12.15 -5.40
N SER A 26 -10.81 -12.02 -5.80
CA SER A 26 -10.43 -11.81 -7.19
C SER A 26 -9.58 -12.96 -7.69
N SER A 27 -9.98 -13.55 -8.82
CA SER A 27 -9.16 -14.52 -9.56
C SER A 27 -7.95 -13.88 -10.24
N ARG A 28 -7.91 -12.54 -10.33
CA ARG A 28 -6.82 -11.79 -10.95
C ARG A 28 -6.53 -10.51 -10.16
N PRO A 29 -5.94 -10.64 -8.96
CA PRO A 29 -5.62 -9.49 -8.14
C PRO A 29 -4.56 -8.60 -8.79
N PRO A 30 -4.56 -7.28 -8.51
CA PRO A 30 -3.63 -6.35 -9.12
C PRO A 30 -2.20 -6.60 -8.62
N PHE A 31 -1.23 -6.10 -9.38
CA PHE A 31 0.18 -6.15 -9.00
C PHE A 31 0.48 -5.21 -7.83
N GLU A 32 1.38 -5.63 -6.94
CA GLU A 32 1.78 -4.85 -5.76
C GLU A 32 2.35 -3.48 -6.16
N VAL A 33 3.11 -3.42 -7.27
CA VAL A 33 3.69 -2.17 -7.77
C VAL A 33 2.62 -1.12 -8.09
N ASN A 34 1.47 -1.53 -8.65
CA ASN A 34 0.38 -0.60 -8.97
C ASN A 34 -0.15 0.07 -7.70
N ARG A 35 -0.25 -0.71 -6.62
CA ARG A 35 -0.69 -0.21 -5.32
C ARG A 35 0.33 0.77 -4.72
N LYS A 36 1.62 0.44 -4.80
CA LYS A 36 2.71 1.32 -4.29
C LYS A 36 2.75 2.65 -5.02
N VAL A 37 2.60 2.64 -6.34
CA VAL A 37 2.51 3.86 -7.15
C VAL A 37 1.34 4.72 -6.69
N VAL A 38 0.12 4.18 -6.61
CA VAL A 38 -1.05 4.95 -6.17
C VAL A 38 -0.86 5.51 -4.75
N SER A 39 -0.38 4.67 -3.82
CA SER A 39 -0.11 5.10 -2.44
C SER A 39 0.92 6.23 -2.37
N GLY A 40 2.01 6.12 -3.11
CA GLY A 40 3.07 7.14 -3.15
C GLY A 40 2.58 8.48 -3.68
N PHE A 41 1.85 8.48 -4.81
CA PHE A 41 1.30 9.72 -5.36
C PHE A 41 0.27 10.37 -4.42
N LEU A 42 -0.59 9.56 -3.77
CA LEU A 42 -1.50 10.08 -2.74
C LEU A 42 -0.75 10.72 -1.56
N GLN A 43 0.37 10.15 -1.11
CA GLN A 43 1.18 10.71 -0.03
C GLN A 43 1.83 12.04 -0.43
N ILE A 44 2.20 12.21 -1.70
CA ILE A 44 2.71 13.47 -2.27
C ILE A 44 1.58 14.51 -2.42
N GLY A 45 0.31 14.15 -2.17
CA GLY A 45 -0.84 15.03 -2.35
C GLY A 45 -1.24 15.20 -3.81
N ARG A 46 -0.85 14.26 -4.68
CA ARG A 46 -1.16 14.28 -6.11
C ARG A 46 -2.00 13.07 -6.49
N GLY A 47 -3.08 13.31 -7.22
CA GLY A 47 -4.01 12.26 -7.64
C GLY A 47 -3.60 11.60 -8.95
N ILE A 48 -4.59 10.96 -9.57
CA ILE A 48 -4.46 10.25 -10.85
C ILE A 48 -3.78 11.07 -11.97
N SER A 49 -4.06 12.37 -12.06
CA SER A 49 -3.50 13.21 -13.13
C SER A 49 -1.98 13.28 -13.10
N ALA A 50 -1.36 13.20 -11.91
CA ALA A 50 0.10 13.17 -11.81
C ALA A 50 0.68 11.81 -12.20
N ILE A 51 -0.05 10.72 -11.95
CA ILE A 51 0.31 9.38 -12.42
C ILE A 51 0.24 9.34 -13.95
N GLU A 52 -0.79 9.93 -14.56
CA GLU A 52 -0.93 10.02 -16.01
C GLU A 52 0.23 10.81 -16.63
N GLN A 53 0.57 11.99 -16.08
CA GLN A 53 1.72 12.77 -16.52
C GLN A 53 3.04 12.01 -16.38
N PHE A 54 3.27 11.38 -15.23
CA PHE A 54 4.44 10.55 -15.01
C PHE A 54 4.52 9.40 -16.03
N SER A 55 3.41 8.70 -16.27
CA SER A 55 3.34 7.63 -17.26
C SER A 55 3.68 8.14 -18.66
N MET A 56 3.15 9.31 -19.07
CA MET A 56 3.48 9.91 -20.37
C MET A 56 4.98 10.23 -20.50
N VAL A 57 5.58 10.88 -19.49
CA VAL A 57 7.01 11.24 -19.50
C VAL A 57 7.90 10.01 -19.54
N MET A 58 7.53 8.94 -18.83
CA MET A 58 8.30 7.70 -18.77
C MET A 58 8.02 6.73 -19.93
N GLY A 59 7.11 7.08 -20.86
CA GLY A 59 6.69 6.19 -21.95
C GLY A 59 5.94 4.94 -21.46
N LEU A 60 5.31 5.01 -20.28
CA LEU A 60 4.52 3.93 -19.71
C LEU A 60 3.06 4.05 -20.14
N ARG A 61 2.36 2.91 -20.23
CA ARG A 61 0.90 2.93 -20.36
C ARG A 61 0.28 3.50 -19.08
N GLY A 62 -0.59 4.49 -19.24
CA GLY A 62 -1.31 5.10 -18.13
C GLY A 62 -2.21 4.10 -17.39
N MET A 63 -2.40 4.34 -16.10
CA MET A 63 -3.38 3.63 -15.29
C MET A 63 -4.77 4.18 -15.58
N SER A 64 -5.76 3.30 -15.78
CA SER A 64 -7.15 3.76 -15.98
C SER A 64 -7.74 4.34 -14.69
N SER A 65 -8.69 5.26 -14.84
CA SER A 65 -9.40 5.87 -13.71
C SER A 65 -10.13 4.85 -12.81
N SER A 66 -10.68 3.79 -13.40
CA SER A 66 -11.32 2.71 -12.65
C SER A 66 -10.30 1.92 -11.82
N THR A 67 -9.13 1.59 -12.38
CA THR A 67 -8.06 0.90 -11.64
C THR A 67 -7.50 1.77 -10.52
N TYR A 68 -7.28 3.06 -10.79
CA TYR A 68 -6.88 4.01 -9.76
C TYR A 68 -7.90 4.07 -8.61
N SER A 69 -9.19 4.26 -8.93
CA SER A 69 -10.26 4.37 -7.94
C SER A 69 -10.38 3.12 -7.06
N ALA A 70 -10.21 1.93 -7.65
CA ALA A 70 -10.18 0.67 -6.90
C ALA A 70 -9.02 0.63 -5.89
N HIS A 71 -7.82 1.06 -6.29
CA HIS A 71 -6.66 1.13 -5.40
C HIS A 71 -6.85 2.15 -4.27
N VAL A 72 -7.42 3.34 -4.57
CA VAL A 72 -7.73 4.35 -3.55
C VAL A 72 -8.70 3.79 -2.52
N LYS A 73 -9.80 3.16 -2.97
CA LYS A 73 -10.80 2.55 -2.07
C LYS A 73 -10.14 1.53 -1.14
N TYR A 74 -9.32 0.65 -1.69
CA TYR A 74 -8.61 -0.37 -0.92
C TYR A 74 -7.66 0.25 0.11
N LEU A 75 -6.87 1.26 -0.28
CA LEU A 75 -5.97 1.98 0.62
C LEU A 75 -6.73 2.70 1.76
N SER A 76 -7.90 3.24 1.47
CA SER A 76 -8.76 3.86 2.50
C SER A 76 -9.29 2.83 3.49
N LEU A 77 -9.72 1.65 3.01
CA LEU A 77 -10.21 0.57 3.88
C LEU A 77 -9.11 0.03 4.79
N GLU A 78 -7.91 -0.24 4.25
CA GLU A 78 -6.78 -0.70 5.07
C GLU A 78 -6.38 0.30 6.16
N LYS A 79 -6.42 1.60 5.87
CA LYS A 79 -6.16 2.63 6.89
C LYS A 79 -7.19 2.55 8.02
N CYS A 80 -8.46 2.41 7.69
CA CYS A 80 -9.53 2.28 8.68
C CYS A 80 -9.40 1.01 9.53
N GLU A 81 -9.08 -0.12 8.93
CA GLU A 81 -8.87 -1.40 9.64
C GLU A 81 -7.66 -1.34 10.57
N ASN A 82 -6.53 -0.81 10.07
CA ASN A 82 -5.34 -0.62 10.89
C ASN A 82 -5.61 0.35 12.05
N GLN A 83 -6.38 1.41 11.82
CA GLN A 83 -6.78 2.34 12.88
C GLN A 83 -7.65 1.67 13.94
N ARG A 84 -8.62 0.82 13.56
CA ARG A 84 -9.43 0.04 14.52
C ARG A 84 -8.58 -0.92 15.35
N ARG A 85 -7.70 -1.69 14.71
CA ARG A 85 -6.74 -2.58 15.39
C ARG A 85 -5.87 -1.83 16.39
N CYS A 86 -5.37 -0.65 16.02
CA CYS A 86 -4.58 0.18 16.93
C CYS A 86 -5.39 0.67 18.14
N ILE A 87 -6.68 0.96 17.97
CA ILE A 87 -7.55 1.37 19.08
C ILE A 87 -7.77 0.19 20.04
N GLU A 88 -8.03 -1.01 19.51
CA GLU A 88 -8.22 -2.23 20.32
C GLU A 88 -6.97 -2.64 21.10
N THR A 89 -5.78 -2.53 20.50
CA THR A 89 -4.54 -2.84 21.24
C THR A 89 -4.26 -1.82 22.34
N VAL A 90 -4.56 -0.53 22.13
CA VAL A 90 -4.38 0.52 23.14
C VAL A 90 -5.36 0.38 24.31
N THR A 91 -6.62 0.01 24.05
CA THR A 91 -7.60 -0.23 25.13
C THR A 91 -7.26 -1.47 25.97
N HIS A 92 -6.72 -2.52 25.36
CA HIS A 92 -6.25 -3.70 26.09
C HIS A 92 -5.01 -3.43 26.96
N SER A 93 -4.05 -2.62 26.48
CA SER A 93 -2.87 -2.22 27.29
C SER A 93 -3.22 -1.27 28.44
N ASN A 94 -4.31 -0.48 28.32
CA ASN A 94 -4.78 0.39 29.41
C ASN A 94 -5.61 -0.37 30.47
N ALA A 95 -6.09 -1.57 30.17
CA ALA A 95 -6.80 -2.43 31.12
C ALA A 95 -5.85 -3.23 32.05
N THR A 96 -4.53 -3.11 31.88
CA THR A 96 -3.50 -3.80 32.70
C THR A 96 -2.69 -2.85 33.60
N SER A 97 -3.20 -1.66 33.94
CA SER A 97 -2.60 -0.86 35.02
C SER A 97 -3.20 -1.25 36.38
N PRO A 98 -2.43 -1.85 37.31
CA PRO A 98 -2.93 -2.31 38.60
C PRO A 98 -3.09 -1.21 39.67
N TYR A 99 -2.92 0.07 39.34
CA TYR A 99 -2.98 1.13 40.35
C TYR A 99 -4.36 1.80 40.41
N ARG A 100 -5.27 1.13 41.11
CA ARG A 100 -6.50 1.72 41.64
C ARG A 100 -6.30 2.15 43.11
N THR A 101 -6.85 3.33 43.43
CA THR A 101 -7.26 3.87 44.77
C THR A 101 -6.17 4.57 45.60
N LYS A 102 -6.43 5.67 46.33
CA LYS A 102 -7.68 6.16 46.96
C LYS A 102 -7.83 7.68 46.93
N SER A 103 -9.07 8.12 46.77
CA SER A 103 -9.57 9.40 47.29
C SER A 103 -9.54 9.42 48.81
N ARG A 104 -9.15 10.55 49.41
CA ARG A 104 -9.54 10.92 50.77
C ARG A 104 -9.76 12.44 50.80
N PHE A 105 -11.03 12.81 50.85
CA PHE A 105 -11.47 14.09 51.39
C PHE A 105 -11.14 14.11 52.89
N GLY A 106 -10.62 15.25 53.35
CA GLY A 106 -10.38 15.63 54.73
C GLY A 106 -10.15 17.14 54.75
#